data_AF-A0A6A4Z7N2-F1
#
_entry.id   AF-A0A6A4Z7N2-F1
#
_cell.length_a   1.000
_cell.length_b   1.000
_cell.length_c   1.000
_cell.angle_alpha   90.00
_cell.angle_beta   90.00
_cell.angle_gamma   90.00
#
_symmetry.space_group_name_H-M   'P 1'
#
loop_
_entity.id
_entity.type
_entity.pdbx_description
1 polymer ?
#
loop_
_entity_poly.entity_id
_entity_poly.type
_entity_poly.pdbx_seq_one_letter_code
_entity_poly.pdbx_strand_id
1 'polypeptide(L)'
;MSMEADGVYKLAILGGGPAGIGILVRAARLGLLPQLLQPPDNATRGVALIHGGPVETLGVGNLGDYIINSNTYAKSLVTSVLEEKPELDPPESVQGTFLANLATHATATRLMDAGNTTIALAELGKFLGAVGQEARLEMLKYTASSTCYVNTTALRVERIVATAPSVDGSSVEPKTSHVCKITIQPAGGTAMCIFAESVVLAMGGKQSLPTTDLSASQLAKTWLSDAVLREPGRGMLASALAAAPQKKVCIVGGSHSAFSVAWTLLQKPIQKDKTISFAAKDITILHRAPVRCYYATKKEAEADGVVVDKLDKCGSVNTFTGLREDAKALFQAIEAGKETRVRLFHVRKHSAPVQT
;
A
#
# COMPACT_ATOMS: atom_id res chain seq x y z
N MET A 1 -23.33 -22.18 -11.18
CA MET A 1 -23.89 -20.93 -11.76
C MET A 1 -23.24 -20.73 -13.12
N SER A 2 -24.04 -20.80 -14.18
CA SER A 2 -23.61 -20.41 -15.53
C SER A 2 -23.32 -18.90 -15.54
N MET A 3 -22.51 -18.46 -16.50
CA MET A 3 -22.12 -17.06 -16.75
C MET A 3 -23.33 -16.10 -16.89
N GLU A 4 -24.54 -16.65 -17.08
CA GLU A 4 -25.78 -15.95 -17.39
C GLU A 4 -26.48 -15.29 -16.19
N ALA A 5 -26.27 -15.75 -14.95
CA ALA A 5 -27.06 -15.25 -13.81
C ALA A 5 -26.56 -13.91 -13.23
N ASP A 6 -25.25 -13.64 -13.26
CA ASP A 6 -24.63 -12.45 -12.64
C ASP A 6 -23.97 -11.51 -13.66
N GLY A 7 -23.92 -11.88 -14.95
CA GLY A 7 -23.28 -11.09 -16.00
C GLY A 7 -21.75 -10.99 -15.89
N VAL A 8 -21.14 -10.28 -16.84
CA VAL A 8 -19.69 -10.02 -16.89
C VAL A 8 -19.42 -8.56 -16.56
N TYR A 9 -18.58 -8.29 -15.56
CA TYR A 9 -18.12 -6.94 -15.24
C TYR A 9 -17.09 -6.44 -16.25
N LYS A 10 -17.09 -5.15 -16.54
CA LYS A 10 -16.04 -4.51 -17.32
C LYS A 10 -14.70 -4.59 -16.58
N LEU A 11 -14.75 -4.37 -15.26
CA LEU A 11 -13.57 -4.32 -14.41
C LEU A 11 -13.84 -4.95 -13.04
N ALA A 12 -12.98 -5.86 -12.61
CA ALA A 12 -12.87 -6.27 -11.22
C ALA A 12 -11.62 -5.67 -10.57
N ILE A 13 -11.79 -4.95 -9.45
CA ILE A 13 -10.70 -4.37 -8.65
C ILE A 13 -10.55 -5.21 -7.38
N LEU A 14 -9.44 -5.93 -7.25
CA LEU A 14 -9.16 -6.79 -6.10
C LEU A 14 -8.31 -6.03 -5.08
N GLY A 15 -8.97 -5.47 -4.06
CA GLY A 15 -8.36 -4.72 -2.98
C GLY A 15 -8.85 -3.27 -2.92
N GLY A 16 -9.75 -2.98 -1.98
CA GLY A 16 -10.28 -1.63 -1.71
C GLY A 16 -9.36 -0.68 -0.94
N GLY A 17 -8.04 -0.84 -1.00
CA GLY A 17 -7.07 0.10 -0.41
C GLY A 17 -6.82 1.33 -1.30
N PRO A 18 -5.80 2.16 -1.00
CA PRO A 18 -5.50 3.38 -1.75
C PRO A 18 -5.30 3.15 -3.24
N ALA A 19 -4.60 2.07 -3.62
CA ALA A 19 -4.34 1.74 -5.02
C ALA A 19 -5.61 1.33 -5.79
N GLY A 20 -6.53 0.60 -5.13
CA GLY A 20 -7.78 0.19 -5.76
C GLY A 20 -8.77 1.34 -5.89
N ILE A 21 -8.95 2.12 -4.82
CA ILE A 21 -9.79 3.34 -4.85
C ILE A 21 -9.20 4.40 -5.78
N GLY A 22 -7.88 4.47 -5.91
CA GLY A 22 -7.18 5.38 -6.82
C GLY A 22 -7.63 5.25 -8.28
N ILE A 23 -8.12 4.08 -8.70
CA ILE A 23 -8.69 3.90 -10.04
C ILE A 23 -10.00 4.67 -10.20
N LEU A 24 -10.87 4.64 -9.18
CA LEU A 24 -12.12 5.39 -9.19
C LEU A 24 -11.87 6.90 -9.11
N VAL A 25 -10.89 7.31 -8.28
CA VAL A 25 -10.41 8.70 -8.21
C VAL A 25 -9.94 9.16 -9.59
N ARG A 26 -9.09 8.37 -10.25
CA ARG A 26 -8.57 8.71 -11.59
C ARG A 26 -9.68 8.75 -12.63
N ALA A 27 -10.56 7.76 -12.67
CA ALA A 27 -11.69 7.74 -13.60
C ALA A 27 -12.63 8.94 -13.39
N ALA A 28 -12.85 9.35 -12.15
CA ALA A 28 -13.65 10.54 -11.82
C ALA A 28 -13.01 11.80 -12.39
N ARG A 29 -11.71 11.98 -12.13
CA ARG A 29 -10.96 13.16 -12.57
C ARG A 29 -10.90 13.32 -14.09
N LEU A 30 -10.95 12.21 -14.81
CA LEU A 30 -10.99 12.17 -16.27
C LEU A 30 -12.42 12.29 -16.85
N GLY A 31 -13.45 12.39 -16.01
CA GLY A 31 -14.86 12.39 -16.45
C GLY A 31 -15.37 11.03 -16.97
N LEU A 32 -14.63 9.95 -16.74
CA LEU A 32 -14.93 8.60 -17.26
C LEU A 32 -15.65 7.69 -16.26
N LEU A 33 -15.75 8.10 -14.99
CA LEU A 33 -16.32 7.26 -13.94
C LEU A 33 -17.76 6.80 -14.23
N PRO A 34 -18.71 7.66 -14.68
CA PRO A 34 -20.07 7.21 -14.96
C PRO A 34 -20.12 6.08 -16.01
N GLN A 35 -19.34 6.20 -17.09
CA GLN A 35 -19.26 5.19 -18.14
C GLN A 35 -18.57 3.90 -17.65
N LEU A 36 -17.61 4.02 -16.73
CA LEU A 36 -16.96 2.87 -16.11
C LEU A 36 -17.90 2.12 -15.16
N LEU A 37 -18.69 2.85 -14.35
CA LEU A 37 -19.64 2.26 -13.40
C LEU A 37 -20.92 1.76 -14.08
N GLN A 38 -21.28 2.31 -15.23
CA GLN A 38 -22.41 1.89 -16.04
C GLN A 38 -22.05 1.99 -17.53
N PRO A 39 -21.54 0.89 -18.12
CA PRO A 39 -21.21 0.83 -19.54
C PRO A 39 -22.43 1.17 -20.41
N PRO A 40 -22.30 2.04 -21.43
CA PRO A 40 -23.44 2.51 -22.22
C PRO A 40 -24.16 1.42 -23.03
N ASP A 41 -23.43 0.38 -23.42
CA ASP A 41 -23.95 -0.73 -24.23
C ASP A 41 -24.75 -1.76 -23.42
N ASN A 42 -24.68 -1.69 -22.08
CA ASN A 42 -25.19 -2.71 -21.15
C ASN A 42 -24.75 -4.14 -21.47
N ALA A 43 -23.74 -4.33 -22.33
CA ALA A 43 -23.20 -5.63 -22.70
C ALA A 43 -22.35 -6.20 -21.56
N THR A 44 -21.77 -5.31 -20.75
CA THR A 44 -21.09 -5.64 -19.50
C THR A 44 -21.67 -4.84 -18.35
N ARG A 45 -21.56 -5.42 -17.16
CA ARG A 45 -21.68 -4.71 -15.89
C ARG A 45 -20.52 -3.73 -15.74
N GLY A 46 -20.62 -2.77 -14.82
CA GLY A 46 -19.57 -1.80 -14.56
C GLY A 46 -18.41 -2.39 -13.77
N VAL A 47 -18.31 -2.01 -12.50
CA VAL A 47 -17.19 -2.36 -11.63
C VAL A 47 -17.62 -3.30 -10.51
N ALA A 48 -16.86 -4.38 -10.33
CA ALA A 48 -16.84 -5.15 -9.10
C ALA A 48 -15.62 -4.74 -8.26
N LEU A 49 -15.85 -4.05 -7.14
CA LEU A 49 -14.80 -3.76 -6.15
C LEU A 49 -14.84 -4.81 -5.05
N ILE A 50 -13.75 -5.56 -4.88
CA ILE A 50 -13.64 -6.63 -3.88
C ILE A 50 -12.71 -6.13 -2.77
N HIS A 51 -13.21 -6.08 -1.54
CA HIS A 51 -12.46 -5.63 -0.38
C HIS A 51 -12.61 -6.61 0.78
N GLY A 52 -11.48 -7.13 1.26
CA GLY A 52 -11.45 -8.15 2.32
C GLY A 52 -11.85 -7.62 3.69
N GLY A 53 -11.71 -6.33 3.93
CA GLY A 53 -12.07 -5.68 5.19
C GLY A 53 -13.52 -5.17 5.21
N PRO A 54 -13.96 -4.66 6.36
CA PRO A 54 -15.26 -4.02 6.49
C PRO A 54 -15.25 -2.65 5.79
N VAL A 55 -16.45 -2.08 5.57
CA VAL A 55 -16.66 -0.92 4.69
C VAL A 55 -15.86 0.32 5.13
N GLU A 56 -15.69 0.51 6.44
CA GLU A 56 -14.95 1.60 7.05
C GLU A 56 -13.45 1.58 6.75
N THR A 57 -12.91 0.45 6.27
CA THR A 57 -11.49 0.33 5.88
C THR A 57 -11.25 0.56 4.39
N LEU A 58 -12.31 0.83 3.61
CA LEU A 58 -12.19 1.24 2.21
C LEU A 58 -11.38 2.53 2.08
N GLY A 59 -10.52 2.59 1.07
CA GLY A 59 -9.62 3.69 0.80
C GLY A 59 -8.37 3.69 1.68
N VAL A 60 -8.46 3.24 2.94
CA VAL A 60 -7.34 3.25 3.90
C VAL A 60 -6.37 2.09 3.67
N GLY A 61 -6.90 0.87 3.53
CA GLY A 61 -6.10 -0.35 3.68
C GLY A 61 -5.38 -0.39 5.04
N ASN A 62 -4.22 -1.03 5.12
CA ASN A 62 -3.43 -1.09 6.36
C ASN A 62 -2.64 0.20 6.64
N LEU A 63 -2.68 1.20 5.74
CA LEU A 63 -1.79 2.37 5.84
C LEU A 63 -2.04 3.15 7.14
N GLY A 64 -3.32 3.32 7.49
CA GLY A 64 -3.73 4.05 8.70
C GLY A 64 -3.37 3.35 10.01
N ASP A 65 -3.03 2.06 9.97
CA ASP A 65 -2.69 1.29 11.18
C ASP A 65 -1.21 1.43 11.57
N TYR A 66 -0.37 1.93 10.67
CA TYR A 66 1.05 2.07 10.94
C TYR A 66 1.32 3.24 11.88
N ILE A 67 2.07 2.97 12.95
CA ILE A 67 2.41 3.91 14.03
C ILE A 67 3.70 4.70 13.76
N ILE A 68 3.93 5.03 12.50
CA ILE A 68 5.06 5.83 12.03
C ILE A 68 4.55 7.02 11.23
N ASN A 69 5.42 8.00 11.01
CA ASN A 69 5.11 9.11 10.13
C ASN A 69 5.22 8.69 8.66
N SER A 70 4.61 9.49 7.81
CA SER A 70 4.62 9.34 6.37
C SER A 70 5.98 9.61 5.76
N ASN A 71 6.26 8.89 4.68
CA ASN A 71 7.46 9.08 3.86
C ASN A 71 7.24 10.15 2.77
N THR A 72 6.15 10.89 2.86
CA THR A 72 5.74 11.94 1.94
C THR A 72 5.17 13.10 2.76
N TYR A 73 5.15 14.30 2.19
CA TYR A 73 4.53 15.43 2.84
C TYR A 73 3.01 15.27 2.94
N ALA A 74 2.45 15.79 4.04
CA ALA A 74 1.03 15.74 4.35
C ALA A 74 0.17 16.25 3.18
N LYS A 75 0.51 17.43 2.64
CA LYS A 75 -0.24 18.04 1.52
C LYS A 75 -0.11 17.28 0.20
N SER A 76 0.96 16.51 -0.01
CA SER A 76 1.22 15.82 -1.28
C SER A 76 0.16 14.77 -1.59
N LEU A 77 -0.39 14.11 -0.57
CA LEU A 77 -1.45 13.14 -0.79
C LEU A 77 -2.78 13.83 -1.14
N VAL A 78 -3.11 14.92 -0.44
CA VAL A 78 -4.33 15.71 -0.71
C VAL A 78 -4.29 16.25 -2.14
N THR A 79 -3.19 16.89 -2.52
CA THR A 79 -2.98 17.40 -3.89
C THR A 79 -3.04 16.27 -4.93
N SER A 80 -2.47 15.09 -4.66
CA SER A 80 -2.58 13.97 -5.60
C SER A 80 -4.02 13.55 -5.91
N VAL A 81 -4.96 13.81 -5.01
CA VAL A 81 -6.39 13.48 -5.16
C VAL A 81 -7.20 14.68 -5.69
N LEU A 82 -6.91 15.89 -5.19
CA LEU A 82 -7.76 17.07 -5.36
C LEU A 82 -7.21 18.17 -6.29
N GLU A 83 -5.97 18.03 -6.76
CA GLU A 83 -5.36 19.04 -7.62
C GLU A 83 -6.00 19.07 -9.02
N GLU A 84 -6.32 20.27 -9.47
CA GLU A 84 -6.77 20.56 -10.82
C GLU A 84 -5.59 20.49 -11.81
N LYS A 85 -5.77 19.81 -12.94
CA LYS A 85 -4.75 19.72 -14.00
C LYS A 85 -5.36 19.93 -15.38
N PRO A 86 -5.87 21.14 -15.66
CA PRO A 86 -6.46 21.48 -16.97
C PRO A 86 -5.46 21.45 -18.12
N GLU A 87 -4.16 21.51 -17.83
CA GLU A 87 -3.07 21.49 -18.81
C GLU A 87 -2.73 20.09 -19.33
N LEU A 88 -3.25 19.03 -18.72
CA LEU A 88 -3.03 17.65 -19.18
C LEU A 88 -3.95 17.31 -20.36
N ASP A 89 -3.55 16.29 -21.13
CA ASP A 89 -4.36 15.69 -22.19
C ASP A 89 -4.57 14.19 -21.91
N PRO A 90 -5.79 13.76 -21.54
CA PRO A 90 -6.97 14.59 -21.28
C PRO A 90 -6.85 15.41 -19.98
N PRO A 91 -7.59 16.53 -19.84
CA PRO A 91 -7.58 17.35 -18.64
C PRO A 91 -8.14 16.60 -17.44
N GLU A 92 -7.64 16.92 -16.24
CA GLU A 92 -8.15 16.37 -14.98
C GLU A 92 -8.79 17.44 -14.11
N SER A 93 -9.98 17.15 -13.58
CA SER A 93 -10.72 18.09 -12.70
C SER A 93 -11.49 17.34 -11.63
N VAL A 94 -11.64 17.89 -10.42
CA VAL A 94 -12.54 17.32 -9.40
C VAL A 94 -13.95 17.88 -9.45
N GLN A 95 -14.21 18.94 -10.21
CA GLN A 95 -15.52 19.60 -10.28
C GLN A 95 -16.57 18.65 -10.82
N GLY A 96 -17.75 18.64 -10.18
CA GLY A 96 -18.85 17.77 -10.55
C GLY A 96 -18.64 16.28 -10.22
N THR A 97 -17.54 15.92 -9.55
CA THR A 97 -17.26 14.55 -9.12
C THR A 97 -17.54 14.35 -7.63
N PHE A 98 -17.51 13.10 -7.16
CA PHE A 98 -17.60 12.78 -5.73
C PHE A 98 -16.45 13.36 -4.89
N LEU A 99 -15.37 13.83 -5.53
CA LEU A 99 -14.21 14.39 -4.86
C LEU A 99 -14.38 15.87 -4.50
N ALA A 100 -15.33 16.58 -5.11
CA ALA A 100 -15.45 18.04 -5.02
C ALA A 100 -15.55 18.56 -3.58
N ASN A 101 -16.28 17.83 -2.72
CA ASN A 101 -16.52 18.23 -1.33
C ASN A 101 -15.38 17.85 -0.38
N LEU A 102 -14.41 17.04 -0.83
CA LEU A 102 -13.29 16.63 0.01
C LEU A 102 -12.33 17.77 0.30
N ALA A 103 -12.28 18.81 -0.53
CA ALA A 103 -11.44 19.99 -0.30
C ALA A 103 -11.79 20.72 1.02
N THR A 104 -13.07 20.69 1.40
CA THR A 104 -13.59 21.27 2.65
C THR A 104 -13.67 20.26 3.79
N HIS A 105 -13.28 19.00 3.56
CA HIS A 105 -13.34 17.98 4.60
C HIS A 105 -12.24 18.21 5.65
N ALA A 106 -12.58 18.09 6.93
CA ALA A 106 -11.68 18.45 8.04
C ALA A 106 -10.32 17.75 7.99
N THR A 107 -10.28 16.50 7.52
CA THR A 107 -9.02 15.74 7.36
C THR A 107 -8.15 16.30 6.22
N ALA A 108 -8.75 16.75 5.12
CA ALA A 108 -8.03 17.39 4.02
C ALA A 108 -7.46 18.74 4.45
N THR A 109 -8.28 19.58 5.10
CA THR A 109 -7.84 20.88 5.66
C THR A 109 -6.66 20.70 6.60
N ARG A 110 -6.75 19.76 7.55
CA ARG A 110 -5.66 19.47 8.48
C ARG A 110 -4.35 19.08 7.79
N LEU A 111 -4.42 18.26 6.75
CA LEU A 111 -3.24 17.84 5.99
C LEU A 111 -2.67 18.97 5.13
N MET A 112 -3.52 19.84 4.58
CA MET A 112 -3.11 21.04 3.85
C MET A 112 -2.44 22.05 4.78
N ASP A 113 -3.00 22.29 5.96
CA ASP A 113 -2.45 23.19 7.00
C ASP A 113 -1.09 22.72 7.51
N ALA A 114 -0.89 21.40 7.63
CA ALA A 114 0.39 20.82 7.97
C ALA A 114 1.47 21.09 6.89
N GLY A 115 1.07 21.21 5.62
CA GLY A 115 1.94 21.62 4.53
C GLY A 115 3.05 20.61 4.19
N ASN A 116 4.29 21.09 4.14
CA ASN A 116 5.49 20.32 3.76
C ASN A 116 6.15 19.60 4.95
N THR A 117 5.35 19.02 5.83
CA THR A 117 5.82 18.20 6.96
C THR A 117 5.38 16.75 6.79
N THR A 118 6.10 15.83 7.43
CA THR A 118 5.57 14.50 7.68
C THR A 118 4.47 14.52 8.71
N ILE A 119 3.59 13.54 8.64
CA ILE A 119 2.50 13.37 9.59
C ILE A 119 2.31 11.87 9.88
N ALA A 120 1.74 11.54 11.03
CA ALA A 120 1.39 10.17 11.37
C ALA A 120 0.56 9.53 10.24
N LEU A 121 0.92 8.32 9.82
CA LEU A 121 0.17 7.60 8.79
C LEU A 121 -1.30 7.37 9.17
N ALA A 122 -1.59 7.28 10.47
CA ALA A 122 -2.96 7.27 10.99
C ALA A 122 -3.78 8.50 10.59
N GLU A 123 -3.19 9.70 10.59
CA GLU A 123 -3.90 10.92 10.15
C GLU A 123 -4.12 10.93 8.63
N LEU A 124 -3.14 10.48 7.84
CA LEU A 124 -3.33 10.29 6.39
C LEU A 124 -4.39 9.25 6.10
N GLY A 125 -4.45 8.18 6.90
CA GLY A 125 -5.46 7.15 6.84
C GLY A 125 -6.87 7.71 6.97
N LYS A 126 -7.09 8.72 7.83
CA LYS A 126 -8.41 9.37 7.95
C LYS A 126 -8.84 10.09 6.68
N PHE A 127 -7.92 10.76 5.98
CA PHE A 127 -8.23 11.37 4.68
C PHE A 127 -8.52 10.33 3.62
N LEU A 128 -7.70 9.27 3.54
CA LEU A 128 -7.94 8.17 2.61
C LEU A 128 -9.27 7.45 2.88
N GLY A 129 -9.68 7.34 4.15
CA GLY A 129 -10.98 6.80 4.52
C GLY A 129 -12.13 7.69 4.05
N ALA A 130 -11.98 9.01 4.15
CA ALA A 130 -12.96 9.95 3.59
C ALA A 130 -13.07 9.79 2.05
N VAL A 131 -11.94 9.66 1.35
CA VAL A 131 -11.92 9.37 -0.11
C VAL A 131 -12.63 8.06 -0.41
N GLY A 132 -12.33 7.00 0.35
CA GLY A 132 -12.96 5.68 0.20
C GLY A 132 -14.47 5.70 0.43
N GLN A 133 -14.92 6.46 1.43
CA GLN A 133 -16.34 6.63 1.74
C GLN A 133 -17.08 7.36 0.61
N GLU A 134 -16.55 8.47 0.10
CA GLU A 134 -17.18 9.19 -1.03
C GLU A 134 -17.20 8.32 -2.29
N ALA A 135 -16.13 7.57 -2.58
CA ALA A 135 -16.11 6.62 -3.69
C ALA A 135 -17.18 5.52 -3.53
N ARG A 136 -17.39 5.04 -2.30
CA ARG A 136 -18.44 4.04 -1.99
C ARG A 136 -19.84 4.61 -2.22
N LEU A 137 -20.09 5.85 -1.77
CA LEU A 137 -21.35 6.56 -1.98
C LEU A 137 -21.61 6.78 -3.48
N GLU A 138 -20.59 7.11 -4.25
CA GLU A 138 -20.70 7.23 -5.71
C GLU A 138 -21.11 5.90 -6.35
N MET A 139 -20.44 4.79 -5.98
CA MET A 139 -20.81 3.45 -6.48
C MET A 139 -22.24 3.04 -6.12
N LEU A 140 -22.80 3.51 -4.99
CA LEU A 140 -24.19 3.22 -4.60
C LEU A 140 -25.23 3.82 -5.56
N LYS A 141 -24.86 4.82 -6.36
CA LYS A 141 -25.74 5.35 -7.42
C LYS A 141 -25.92 4.37 -8.59
N TYR A 142 -25.06 3.36 -8.69
CA TYR A 142 -24.95 2.44 -9.83
C TYR A 142 -25.15 0.97 -9.42
N THR A 143 -25.99 0.66 -8.44
CA THR A 143 -26.17 -0.71 -7.92
C THR A 143 -26.68 -1.72 -8.95
N ALA A 144 -27.34 -1.26 -10.01
CA ALA A 144 -27.79 -2.10 -11.12
C ALA A 144 -26.63 -2.67 -11.96
N SER A 145 -25.50 -1.95 -12.04
CA SER A 145 -24.37 -2.30 -12.92
C SER A 145 -23.08 -2.55 -12.15
N SER A 146 -22.88 -1.94 -10.99
CA SER A 146 -21.65 -2.01 -10.19
C SER A 146 -21.91 -2.52 -8.78
N THR A 147 -20.91 -3.14 -8.17
CA THR A 147 -21.04 -3.74 -6.83
C THR A 147 -19.74 -3.62 -6.05
N CYS A 148 -19.86 -3.26 -4.77
CA CYS A 148 -18.75 -3.24 -3.82
C CYS A 148 -18.94 -4.38 -2.80
N TYR A 149 -18.17 -5.45 -2.97
CA TYR A 149 -18.13 -6.59 -2.07
C TYR A 149 -17.17 -6.32 -0.91
N VAL A 150 -17.70 -5.94 0.25
CA VAL A 150 -16.94 -5.79 1.49
C VAL A 150 -16.89 -7.09 2.26
N ASN A 151 -15.99 -7.21 3.24
CA ASN A 151 -15.75 -8.44 3.98
C ASN A 151 -15.58 -9.65 3.06
N THR A 152 -14.99 -9.45 1.88
CA THR A 152 -14.96 -10.45 0.81
C THR A 152 -13.54 -10.58 0.26
N THR A 153 -13.01 -11.81 0.29
CA THR A 153 -11.65 -12.10 -0.19
C THR A 153 -11.71 -12.69 -1.58
N ALA A 154 -10.88 -12.17 -2.51
CA ALA A 154 -10.62 -12.85 -3.77
C ALA A 154 -9.60 -13.98 -3.55
N LEU A 155 -9.99 -15.22 -3.86
CA LEU A 155 -9.18 -16.41 -3.64
C LEU A 155 -8.37 -16.81 -4.86
N ARG A 156 -8.94 -16.61 -6.06
CA ARG A 156 -8.36 -17.07 -7.32
C ARG A 156 -8.83 -16.22 -8.49
N VAL A 157 -7.93 -15.99 -9.44
CA VAL A 157 -8.23 -15.37 -10.74
C VAL A 157 -7.76 -16.33 -11.81
N GLU A 158 -8.65 -16.65 -12.75
CA GLU A 158 -8.37 -17.55 -13.86
C GLU A 158 -8.78 -16.87 -15.16
N ARG A 159 -7.91 -16.89 -16.16
CA ARG A 159 -8.30 -16.51 -17.52
C ARG A 159 -8.98 -17.69 -18.17
N ILE A 160 -10.22 -17.51 -18.62
CA ILE A 160 -11.00 -18.52 -19.34
C ILE A 160 -11.34 -18.00 -20.74
N VAL A 161 -11.58 -18.93 -21.66
CA VAL A 161 -12.10 -18.64 -23.00
C VAL A 161 -13.60 -18.84 -22.95
N ALA A 162 -14.37 -17.79 -23.22
CA ALA A 162 -15.79 -17.91 -23.45
C ALA A 162 -16.03 -18.03 -24.97
N THR A 163 -16.68 -19.11 -25.37
CA THR A 163 -17.24 -19.30 -26.72
C THR A 163 -18.73 -19.01 -26.66
N ALA A 164 -19.17 -17.95 -27.34
CA ALA A 164 -20.59 -17.75 -27.57
C ALA A 164 -21.12 -18.89 -28.46
N PRO A 165 -22.31 -19.44 -28.18
CA PRO A 165 -22.94 -20.40 -29.08
C PRO A 165 -23.17 -19.73 -30.44
N SER A 166 -22.84 -20.44 -31.52
CA SER A 166 -23.16 -20.01 -32.89
C SER A 166 -24.68 -19.88 -33.02
N VAL A 167 -25.17 -18.68 -33.29
CA VAL A 167 -26.57 -18.49 -33.67
C VAL A 167 -26.73 -19.03 -35.09
N ASP A 168 -27.66 -19.99 -35.25
CA ASP A 168 -27.89 -20.79 -36.45
C ASP A 168 -27.77 -20.00 -37.76
N GLY A 169 -26.91 -20.49 -38.66
CA GLY A 169 -26.92 -20.13 -40.08
C GLY A 169 -25.99 -18.99 -40.53
N SER A 170 -25.31 -18.28 -39.62
CA SER A 170 -24.26 -17.33 -40.02
C SER A 170 -22.88 -17.97 -39.97
N SER A 171 -22.14 -17.97 -41.08
CA SER A 171 -20.74 -18.40 -41.19
C SER A 171 -19.78 -17.40 -40.53
N VAL A 172 -20.10 -16.95 -39.32
CA VAL A 172 -19.26 -16.06 -38.52
C VAL A 172 -18.54 -16.95 -37.51
N GLU A 173 -17.21 -16.98 -37.57
CA GLU A 173 -16.40 -17.71 -36.60
C GLU A 173 -16.83 -17.34 -35.17
N PRO A 174 -16.93 -18.32 -34.24
CA PRO A 174 -17.32 -18.05 -32.87
C PRO A 174 -16.37 -17.00 -32.27
N LYS A 175 -16.94 -15.85 -31.90
CA LYS A 175 -16.18 -14.75 -31.29
C LYS A 175 -15.69 -15.23 -29.93
N THR A 176 -14.43 -15.66 -29.88
CA THR A 176 -13.76 -16.04 -28.64
C THR A 176 -13.41 -14.77 -27.88
N SER A 177 -13.95 -14.64 -26.67
CA SER A 177 -13.58 -13.55 -25.77
C SER A 177 -12.89 -14.13 -24.54
N HIS A 178 -11.72 -13.60 -24.20
CA HIS A 178 -11.08 -13.91 -22.93
C HIS A 178 -11.84 -13.19 -21.81
N VAL A 179 -12.23 -13.95 -20.79
CA VAL A 179 -12.85 -13.43 -19.59
C VAL A 179 -12.09 -13.94 -18.38
N CYS A 180 -12.00 -13.14 -17.33
CA CYS A 180 -11.44 -13.54 -16.06
C CYS A 180 -12.55 -14.08 -15.17
N LYS A 181 -12.41 -15.32 -14.71
CA LYS A 181 -13.21 -15.90 -13.63
C LYS A 181 -12.52 -15.58 -12.31
N ILE A 182 -13.23 -14.93 -11.39
CA ILE A 182 -12.72 -14.58 -10.07
C ILE A 182 -13.53 -15.35 -9.02
N THR A 183 -12.85 -16.21 -8.27
CA THR A 183 -13.44 -16.85 -7.10
C THR A 183 -13.33 -15.91 -5.91
N ILE A 184 -14.47 -15.49 -5.35
CA ILE A 184 -14.56 -14.63 -4.19
C ILE A 184 -15.25 -15.37 -3.04
N GLN A 185 -14.90 -15.03 -1.80
CA GLN A 185 -15.51 -15.61 -0.61
C GLN A 185 -15.85 -14.50 0.40
N PRO A 186 -17.14 -14.27 0.68
CA PRO A 186 -17.56 -13.44 1.81
C PRO A 186 -17.14 -14.06 3.14
N ALA A 187 -16.84 -13.24 4.13
CA ALA A 187 -16.48 -13.68 5.48
C ALA A 187 -17.63 -14.52 6.08
N GLY A 188 -17.32 -15.76 6.45
CA GLY A 188 -18.31 -16.73 6.94
C GLY A 188 -19.26 -17.29 5.86
N GLY A 189 -19.08 -16.92 4.60
CA GLY A 189 -19.90 -17.37 3.47
C GLY A 189 -19.22 -18.44 2.60
N THR A 190 -20.00 -19.00 1.69
CA THR A 190 -19.51 -19.93 0.65
C THR A 190 -18.83 -19.17 -0.47
N ALA A 191 -17.76 -19.77 -1.03
CA ALA A 191 -17.11 -19.21 -2.20
C ALA A 191 -18.05 -19.19 -3.42
N MET A 192 -18.02 -18.09 -4.16
CA MET A 192 -18.78 -17.89 -5.40
C MET A 192 -17.86 -17.37 -6.51
N CYS A 193 -18.34 -17.38 -7.75
CA CYS A 193 -17.57 -16.90 -8.89
C CYS A 193 -18.25 -15.68 -9.50
N ILE A 194 -17.47 -14.66 -9.82
CA ILE A 194 -17.86 -13.55 -10.68
C ILE A 194 -16.96 -13.54 -11.91
N PHE A 195 -17.38 -12.82 -12.96
CA PHE A 195 -16.65 -12.74 -14.21
C PHE A 195 -16.35 -11.29 -14.56
N ALA A 196 -15.16 -11.02 -15.08
CA ALA A 196 -14.79 -9.69 -15.56
C ALA A 196 -13.92 -9.74 -16.81
N GLU A 197 -14.06 -8.77 -17.72
CA GLU A 197 -13.16 -8.64 -18.88
C GLU A 197 -11.73 -8.31 -18.42
N SER A 198 -11.61 -7.41 -17.45
CA SER A 198 -10.33 -6.96 -16.89
C SER A 198 -10.28 -7.12 -15.38
N VAL A 199 -9.09 -7.42 -14.86
CA VAL A 199 -8.84 -7.54 -13.42
C VAL A 199 -7.65 -6.68 -13.03
N VAL A 200 -7.81 -5.91 -11.96
CA VAL A 200 -6.72 -5.20 -11.28
C VAL A 200 -6.42 -5.88 -9.97
N LEU A 201 -5.12 -6.12 -9.71
CA LEU A 201 -4.62 -6.64 -8.45
C LEU A 201 -4.07 -5.49 -7.59
N ALA A 202 -4.86 -5.02 -6.64
CA ALA A 202 -4.54 -3.93 -5.71
C ALA A 202 -4.54 -4.41 -4.24
N MET A 203 -4.02 -5.62 -4.01
CA MET A 203 -4.17 -6.36 -2.75
C MET A 203 -3.16 -5.97 -1.64
N GLY A 204 -2.27 -5.02 -1.92
CA GLY A 204 -1.19 -4.64 -1.02
C GLY A 204 -0.06 -5.68 -0.91
N GLY A 205 0.97 -5.35 -0.13
CA GLY A 205 2.08 -6.26 0.13
C GLY A 205 1.78 -7.22 1.28
N LYS A 206 2.18 -8.49 1.15
CA LYS A 206 2.12 -9.48 2.23
C LYS A 206 3.53 -9.91 2.61
N GLN A 207 3.84 -9.83 3.90
CA GLN A 207 5.10 -10.32 4.46
C GLN A 207 4.89 -11.75 4.98
N SER A 208 5.92 -12.59 4.85
CA SER A 208 5.96 -13.95 5.38
C SER A 208 7.27 -14.18 6.12
N LEU A 209 7.21 -14.97 7.20
CA LEU A 209 8.41 -15.38 7.92
C LEU A 209 9.23 -16.37 7.06
N PRO A 210 10.57 -16.33 7.13
CA PRO A 210 11.43 -17.30 6.45
C PRO A 210 11.47 -18.61 7.25
N THR A 211 10.39 -19.38 7.20
CA THR A 211 10.20 -20.60 8.04
C THR A 211 11.19 -21.73 7.73
N THR A 212 11.80 -21.73 6.55
CA THR A 212 12.82 -22.72 6.15
C THR A 212 14.23 -22.35 6.61
N ASP A 213 14.50 -21.07 6.85
CA ASP A 213 15.86 -20.57 7.07
C ASP A 213 16.19 -20.43 8.57
N LEU A 214 15.17 -20.56 9.43
CA LEU A 214 15.26 -20.32 10.86
C LEU A 214 14.85 -21.57 11.64
N SER A 215 15.58 -21.86 12.71
CA SER A 215 15.18 -22.90 13.65
C SER A 215 13.90 -22.50 14.41
N ALA A 216 13.20 -23.48 15.00
CA ALA A 216 11.99 -23.21 15.78
C ALA A 216 12.22 -22.17 16.90
N SER A 217 13.38 -22.21 17.56
CA SER A 217 13.73 -21.25 18.63
C SER A 217 14.01 -19.84 18.10
N GLN A 218 14.50 -19.71 16.87
CA GLN A 218 14.67 -18.42 16.19
C GLN A 218 13.32 -17.88 15.71
N LEU A 219 12.49 -18.72 15.08
CA LEU A 219 11.15 -18.33 14.63
C LEU A 219 10.29 -17.82 15.79
N ALA A 220 10.36 -18.45 16.96
CA ALA A 220 9.64 -18.02 18.18
C ALA A 220 9.99 -16.59 18.65
N LYS A 221 11.10 -16.03 18.17
CA LYS A 221 11.57 -14.67 18.50
C LYS A 221 11.60 -13.74 17.28
N THR A 222 11.09 -14.19 16.13
CA THR A 222 11.13 -13.44 14.88
C THR A 222 9.81 -12.73 14.65
N TRP A 223 9.88 -11.45 14.31
CA TRP A 223 8.73 -10.59 14.06
C TRP A 223 8.83 -9.99 12.66
N LEU A 224 7.69 -9.90 11.97
CA LEU A 224 7.60 -9.17 10.72
C LEU A 224 7.54 -7.67 11.00
N SER A 225 8.25 -6.87 10.19
CA SER A 225 8.21 -5.40 10.30
C SER A 225 6.79 -4.86 10.24
N ASP A 226 5.94 -5.45 9.39
CA ASP A 226 4.52 -5.08 9.28
C ASP A 226 3.74 -5.25 10.59
N ALA A 227 4.07 -6.25 11.41
CA ALA A 227 3.45 -6.45 12.72
C ALA A 227 4.01 -5.45 13.75
N VAL A 228 5.33 -5.27 13.77
CA VAL A 228 6.01 -4.38 14.74
C VAL A 228 5.63 -2.91 14.55
N LEU A 229 5.36 -2.50 13.31
CA LEU A 229 4.97 -1.14 12.96
C LEU A 229 3.48 -0.87 13.17
N ARG A 230 2.74 -1.74 13.88
CA ARG A 230 1.34 -1.57 14.26
C ARG A 230 1.19 -1.86 15.76
N GLU A 231 0.23 -1.22 16.43
CA GLU A 231 0.17 -1.29 17.90
C GLU A 231 0.08 -2.71 18.49
N PRO A 232 -0.71 -3.66 17.95
CA PRO A 232 -0.76 -5.01 18.50
C PRO A 232 0.61 -5.70 18.51
N GLY A 233 1.32 -5.68 17.38
CA GLY A 233 2.63 -6.32 17.29
C GLY A 233 3.72 -5.55 18.03
N ARG A 234 3.64 -4.20 18.09
CA ARG A 234 4.51 -3.39 18.95
C ARG A 234 4.35 -3.74 20.42
N GLY A 235 3.13 -3.85 20.92
CA GLY A 235 2.85 -4.19 22.32
C GLY A 235 3.35 -5.60 22.68
N MET A 236 3.18 -6.56 21.77
CA MET A 236 3.70 -7.92 21.96
C MET A 236 5.25 -7.94 21.95
N LEU A 237 5.88 -7.22 21.02
CA LEU A 237 7.35 -7.09 20.98
C LEU A 237 7.88 -6.42 22.26
N ALA A 238 7.23 -5.36 22.73
CA ALA A 238 7.60 -4.68 23.97
C ALA A 238 7.54 -5.63 25.18
N SER A 239 6.49 -6.46 25.26
CA SER A 239 6.36 -7.47 26.32
C SER A 239 7.44 -8.55 26.22
N ALA A 240 7.74 -9.03 25.01
CA ALA A 240 8.80 -10.00 24.78
C ALA A 240 10.18 -9.44 25.15
N LEU A 241 10.45 -8.18 24.79
CA LEU A 241 11.68 -7.48 25.17
C LEU A 241 11.75 -7.27 26.67
N ALA A 242 10.67 -6.88 27.34
CA ALA A 242 10.65 -6.70 28.80
C ALA A 242 10.98 -8.01 29.55
N ALA A 243 10.51 -9.15 29.05
CA ALA A 243 10.82 -10.48 29.61
C ALA A 243 12.22 -11.01 29.22
N ALA A 244 12.84 -10.50 28.15
CA ALA A 244 14.12 -11.01 27.66
C ALA A 244 15.28 -10.72 28.64
N PRO A 245 16.20 -11.68 28.89
CA PRO A 245 17.39 -11.45 29.72
C PRO A 245 18.31 -10.34 29.18
N GLN A 246 18.35 -10.18 27.85
CA GLN A 246 19.10 -9.13 27.16
C GLN A 246 18.17 -8.35 26.24
N LYS A 247 18.25 -7.02 26.29
CA LYS A 247 17.41 -6.11 25.47
C LYS A 247 18.04 -5.89 24.09
N LYS A 248 18.38 -6.97 23.39
CA LYS A 248 19.05 -6.89 22.08
C LYS A 248 18.10 -7.22 20.95
N VAL A 249 18.20 -6.45 19.87
CA VAL A 249 17.36 -6.60 18.68
C VAL A 249 18.24 -6.70 17.44
N CYS A 250 17.95 -7.69 16.60
CA CYS A 250 18.51 -7.81 15.26
C CYS A 250 17.40 -7.53 14.23
N ILE A 251 17.63 -6.55 13.36
CA ILE A 251 16.73 -6.16 12.27
C ILE A 251 17.39 -6.58 10.96
N VAL A 252 16.69 -7.37 10.15
CA VAL A 252 17.17 -7.83 8.85
C VAL A 252 16.52 -7.00 7.74
N GLY A 253 17.28 -6.11 7.11
CA GLY A 253 16.82 -5.25 6.03
C GLY A 253 17.58 -3.92 5.98
N GLY A 254 17.80 -3.39 4.78
CA GLY A 254 18.47 -2.09 4.55
C GLY A 254 17.56 -1.01 3.96
N SER A 255 16.24 -1.21 4.04
CA SER A 255 15.23 -0.35 3.42
C SER A 255 14.37 0.34 4.48
N HIS A 256 13.43 1.19 4.04
CA HIS A 256 12.62 2.04 4.91
C HIS A 256 12.02 1.34 6.13
N SER A 257 11.36 0.19 5.95
CA SER A 257 10.72 -0.53 7.06
C SER A 257 11.70 -0.96 8.16
N ALA A 258 12.95 -1.28 7.83
CA ALA A 258 13.95 -1.66 8.83
C ALA A 258 14.34 -0.47 9.72
N PHE A 259 14.56 0.69 9.11
CA PHE A 259 14.87 1.93 9.82
C PHE A 259 13.66 2.47 10.57
N SER A 260 12.44 2.32 10.03
CA SER A 260 11.21 2.63 10.76
C SER A 260 11.07 1.78 12.01
N VAL A 261 11.36 0.47 11.96
CA VAL A 261 11.34 -0.39 13.16
C VAL A 261 12.38 0.07 14.18
N ALA A 262 13.62 0.34 13.74
CA ALA A 262 14.66 0.84 14.64
C ALA A 262 14.23 2.18 15.28
N TRP A 263 13.69 3.11 14.50
CA TRP A 263 13.17 4.38 14.99
C TRP A 263 12.07 4.17 16.03
N THR A 264 11.07 3.32 15.75
CA THR A 264 9.99 3.01 16.69
C THR A 264 10.49 2.41 18.02
N LEU A 265 11.55 1.60 17.99
CA LEU A 265 12.18 1.04 19.19
C LEU A 265 12.94 2.10 19.99
N LEU A 266 13.54 3.08 19.32
CA LEU A 266 14.35 4.13 19.95
C LEU A 266 13.51 5.26 20.56
N GLN A 267 12.31 5.50 20.00
CA GLN A 267 11.41 6.52 20.51
C GLN A 267 10.88 6.17 21.90
N LYS A 268 10.76 7.18 22.76
CA LYS A 268 10.41 7.00 24.19
C LYS A 268 9.02 6.30 24.36
N PRO A 269 8.87 5.42 25.37
CA PRO A 269 7.90 4.29 25.44
C PRO A 269 6.44 4.73 25.66
N ILE A 270 5.41 4.09 25.07
CA ILE A 270 4.80 2.76 25.35
C ILE A 270 4.47 2.57 26.84
N GLN A 271 3.37 3.18 27.30
CA GLN A 271 2.82 3.11 28.67
C GLN A 271 3.80 3.60 29.76
N LYS A 272 3.29 4.34 30.75
CA LYS A 272 4.13 4.93 31.81
C LYS A 272 4.99 3.92 32.59
N ASP A 273 4.66 2.62 32.54
CA ASP A 273 5.20 1.62 33.47
C ASP A 273 6.15 0.58 32.85
N LYS A 274 6.42 0.59 31.53
CA LYS A 274 7.30 -0.42 30.87
C LYS A 274 8.30 0.19 29.90
N THR A 275 9.17 1.05 30.42
CA THR A 275 10.23 1.67 29.61
C THR A 275 11.33 0.66 29.27
N ILE A 276 11.52 0.37 27.97
CA ILE A 276 12.68 -0.41 27.48
C ILE A 276 13.79 0.59 27.18
N SER A 277 14.94 0.40 27.83
CA SER A 277 16.16 1.17 27.54
C SER A 277 17.13 0.30 26.75
N PHE A 278 17.70 0.87 25.69
CA PHE A 278 18.74 0.26 24.87
C PHE A 278 20.08 0.89 25.16
N ALA A 279 21.08 0.08 25.48
CA ALA A 279 22.47 0.52 25.59
C ALA A 279 23.12 0.66 24.19
N ALA A 280 24.35 1.16 24.16
CA ALA A 280 25.12 1.25 22.93
C ALA A 280 25.19 -0.12 22.22
N LYS A 281 24.90 -0.13 20.91
CA LYS A 281 24.96 -1.32 20.03
C LYS A 281 23.95 -2.44 20.34
N ASP A 282 22.93 -2.20 21.17
CA ASP A 282 21.90 -3.21 21.46
C ASP A 282 20.97 -3.47 20.26
N ILE A 283 20.79 -2.48 19.38
CA ILE A 283 20.04 -2.64 18.13
C ILE A 283 21.05 -2.82 16.99
N THR A 284 20.87 -3.89 16.23
CA THR A 284 21.72 -4.22 15.09
C THR A 284 20.88 -4.28 13.81
N ILE A 285 21.25 -3.52 12.78
CA ILE A 285 20.62 -3.60 11.46
C ILE A 285 21.57 -4.32 10.50
N LEU A 286 21.14 -5.47 9.99
CA LEU A 286 21.85 -6.24 8.96
C LEU A 286 21.31 -5.86 7.58
N HIS A 287 22.18 -5.43 6.68
CA HIS A 287 21.80 -5.08 5.32
C HIS A 287 22.78 -5.67 4.29
N ARG A 288 22.28 -6.06 3.13
CA ARG A 288 23.09 -6.69 2.06
C ARG A 288 23.61 -5.71 1.00
N ALA A 289 22.94 -4.57 0.87
CA ALA A 289 23.23 -3.55 -0.13
C ALA A 289 23.50 -2.21 0.57
N PRO A 290 24.18 -1.26 -0.09
CA PRO A 290 24.32 0.10 0.43
C PRO A 290 22.95 0.71 0.75
N VAL A 291 22.84 1.32 1.93
CA VAL A 291 21.64 2.06 2.33
C VAL A 291 21.60 3.36 1.54
N ARG A 292 20.46 3.65 0.91
CA ARG A 292 20.28 4.82 0.04
C ARG A 292 19.30 5.79 0.69
N CYS A 293 19.55 7.08 0.55
CA CYS A 293 18.59 8.12 0.96
C CYS A 293 17.93 8.75 -0.27
N TYR A 294 16.69 9.20 -0.09
CA TYR A 294 15.98 10.03 -1.05
C TYR A 294 16.42 11.48 -0.96
N TYR A 295 16.45 12.14 -2.11
CA TYR A 295 16.69 13.57 -2.25
C TYR A 295 15.74 14.14 -3.30
N ALA A 296 15.16 15.30 -3.03
CA ALA A 296 14.27 15.96 -3.98
C ALA A 296 15.05 16.52 -5.17
N THR A 297 16.33 16.85 -4.96
CA THR A 297 17.21 17.37 -6.00
C THR A 297 18.59 16.73 -5.97
N LYS A 298 19.28 16.77 -7.11
CA LYS A 298 20.70 16.41 -7.22
C LYS A 298 21.58 17.21 -6.25
N LYS A 299 21.32 18.51 -6.11
CA LYS A 299 22.09 19.42 -5.25
C LYS A 299 22.06 19.00 -3.78
N GLU A 300 20.90 18.58 -3.27
CA GLU A 300 20.78 18.07 -1.90
C GLU A 300 21.56 16.77 -1.70
N ALA A 301 21.57 15.88 -2.68
CA ALA A 301 22.31 14.64 -2.62
C ALA A 301 23.83 14.88 -2.59
N GLU A 302 24.32 15.77 -3.45
CA GLU A 302 25.74 16.13 -3.50
C GLU A 302 26.21 16.83 -2.22
N ALA A 303 25.36 17.66 -1.60
CA ALA A 303 25.64 18.28 -0.30
C ALA A 303 25.81 17.25 0.83
N ASP A 304 25.13 16.10 0.73
CA ASP A 304 25.29 14.95 1.64
C ASP A 304 26.42 14.00 1.21
N GLY A 305 27.24 14.37 0.22
CA GLY A 305 28.34 13.55 -0.29
C GLY A 305 27.91 12.35 -1.13
N VAL A 306 26.66 12.32 -1.59
CA VAL A 306 26.13 11.23 -2.43
C VAL A 306 26.53 11.45 -3.88
N VAL A 307 27.17 10.45 -4.49
CA VAL A 307 27.43 10.42 -5.93
C VAL A 307 26.12 10.13 -6.67
N VAL A 308 25.72 11.04 -7.56
CA VAL A 308 24.45 10.97 -8.28
C VAL A 308 24.67 10.47 -9.70
N ASP A 309 24.41 9.17 -9.90
CA ASP A 309 24.51 8.55 -11.24
C ASP A 309 23.22 8.67 -12.06
N LYS A 310 22.07 8.79 -11.38
CA LYS A 310 20.75 8.77 -12.03
C LYS A 310 19.74 9.65 -11.30
N LEU A 311 18.95 10.36 -12.11
CA LEU A 311 17.78 11.13 -11.70
C LEU A 311 16.51 10.50 -12.25
N ASP A 312 15.39 10.69 -11.57
CA ASP A 312 14.09 10.42 -12.16
C ASP A 312 13.63 11.58 -13.08
N LYS A 313 12.45 11.44 -13.69
CA LYS A 313 11.89 12.46 -14.60
C LYS A 313 11.62 13.81 -13.90
N CYS A 314 11.50 13.82 -12.58
CA CYS A 314 11.26 15.00 -11.77
C CYS A 314 12.56 15.57 -11.17
N GLY A 315 13.73 15.02 -11.52
CA GLY A 315 15.03 15.47 -11.00
C GLY A 315 15.37 14.97 -9.59
N SER A 316 14.60 14.01 -9.06
CA SER A 316 14.82 13.44 -7.73
C SER A 316 15.77 12.25 -7.77
N VAL A 317 16.44 11.97 -6.64
CA VAL A 317 17.40 10.87 -6.46
C VAL A 317 16.78 9.78 -5.59
N ASN A 318 16.91 8.51 -6.00
CA ASN A 318 16.43 7.34 -5.25
C ASN A 318 14.92 7.38 -4.88
N THR A 319 14.06 7.93 -5.75
CA THR A 319 12.63 8.16 -5.48
C THR A 319 11.88 6.98 -4.87
N PHE A 320 12.12 5.77 -5.36
CA PHE A 320 11.43 4.56 -4.91
C PHE A 320 12.24 3.70 -3.93
N THR A 321 13.53 3.98 -3.74
CA THR A 321 14.44 3.10 -2.99
C THR A 321 15.12 3.78 -1.81
N GLY A 322 15.02 5.10 -1.72
CA GLY A 322 15.68 5.90 -0.69
C GLY A 322 14.91 5.96 0.62
N LEU A 323 15.64 5.93 1.73
CA LEU A 323 15.12 6.34 3.04
C LEU A 323 14.67 7.79 3.01
N ARG A 324 13.58 8.08 3.72
CA ARG A 324 12.97 9.40 3.80
C ARG A 324 12.81 9.78 5.26
N GLU A 325 12.80 11.08 5.53
CA GLU A 325 12.32 11.66 6.79
C GLU A 325 12.91 10.98 8.04
N ASP A 326 12.08 10.45 8.95
CA ASP A 326 12.52 9.78 10.19
C ASP A 326 13.56 8.68 9.95
N ALA A 327 13.39 7.88 8.90
CA ALA A 327 14.33 6.81 8.56
C ALA A 327 15.66 7.36 8.02
N LYS A 328 15.61 8.41 7.20
CA LYS A 328 16.80 9.11 6.69
C LYS A 328 17.56 9.80 7.82
N ALA A 329 16.85 10.53 8.68
CA ALA A 329 17.41 11.22 9.83
C ALA A 329 18.07 10.24 10.80
N LEU A 330 17.42 9.09 11.08
CA LEU A 330 18.02 8.04 11.90
C LEU A 330 19.29 7.48 11.26
N PHE A 331 19.26 7.15 9.97
CA PHE A 331 20.44 6.66 9.25
C PHE A 331 21.61 7.66 9.32
N GLN A 332 21.35 8.94 9.04
CA GLN A 332 22.36 10.01 9.13
C GLN A 332 22.90 10.18 10.56
N ALA A 333 22.04 10.06 11.59
CA ALA A 333 22.47 10.11 12.98
C ALA A 333 23.37 8.93 13.38
N ILE A 334 23.12 7.74 12.82
CA ILE A 334 23.97 6.56 13.01
C ILE A 334 25.34 6.76 12.35
N GLU A 335 25.35 7.18 11.07
CA GLU A 335 26.60 7.43 10.31
C GLU A 335 27.45 8.54 10.96
N ALA A 336 26.81 9.57 11.52
CA ALA A 336 27.49 10.64 12.24
C ALA A 336 27.90 10.26 13.69
N GLY A 337 27.63 9.03 14.14
CA GLY A 337 27.93 8.56 15.50
C GLY A 337 27.09 9.20 16.61
N LYS A 338 26.01 9.93 16.27
CA LYS A 338 25.09 10.57 17.21
C LYS A 338 24.11 9.59 17.85
N GLU A 339 23.70 8.56 17.11
CA GLU A 339 22.87 7.47 17.61
C GLU A 339 23.73 6.22 17.83
N THR A 340 24.16 6.00 19.07
CA THR A 340 25.10 4.91 19.42
C THR A 340 24.42 3.61 19.81
N ARG A 341 23.10 3.62 20.04
CA ARG A 341 22.32 2.42 20.41
C ARG A 341 22.13 1.48 19.23
N VAL A 342 22.19 2.01 18.00
CA VAL A 342 22.07 1.27 16.76
C VAL A 342 23.44 1.11 16.10
N ARG A 343 23.71 -0.07 15.54
CA ARG A 343 24.85 -0.31 14.66
C ARG A 343 24.41 -0.95 13.35
N LEU A 344 25.07 -0.59 12.26
CA LEU A 344 24.87 -1.18 10.94
C LEU A 344 25.92 -2.25 10.67
N PHE A 345 25.51 -3.37 10.09
CA PHE A 345 26.42 -4.34 9.49
C PHE A 345 26.04 -4.60 8.05
N HIS A 346 26.98 -4.30 7.16
CA HIS A 346 26.91 -4.71 5.77
C HIS A 346 27.33 -6.17 5.65
N VAL A 347 26.36 -7.04 5.40
CA VAL A 347 26.59 -8.46 5.16
C VAL A 347 27.14 -8.62 3.74
N ARG A 348 28.46 -8.78 3.62
CA ARG A 348 29.10 -9.18 2.36
C ARG A 348 28.78 -10.65 2.11
N LYS A 349 28.29 -10.97 0.92
CA LYS A 349 28.15 -12.36 0.48
C LYS A 349 29.55 -12.96 0.46
N HIS A 350 29.84 -13.96 1.29
CA HIS A 350 31.00 -14.80 1.05
C HIS A 350 30.78 -15.48 -0.29
N SER A 351 31.66 -15.22 -1.26
CA SER A 351 31.79 -16.07 -2.44
C SER A 351 32.25 -17.44 -1.94
N ALA A 352 31.31 -18.34 -1.67
CA ALA A 352 31.66 -19.74 -1.53
C ALA A 352 32.26 -20.17 -2.88
N PRO A 353 33.40 -20.88 -2.90
CA PRO A 353 33.95 -21.42 -4.13
C PRO A 353 32.89 -22.34 -4.74
N VAL A 354 32.61 -22.12 -6.03
CA VAL A 354 31.83 -23.06 -6.83
C VAL A 354 32.55 -24.41 -6.72
N GLN A 355 31.95 -25.36 -6.02
CA GLN A 355 32.37 -26.76 -6.16
C GLN A 355 31.99 -27.16 -7.58
N THR A 356 33.01 -27.20 -8.44
CA THR A 356 32.98 -27.80 -9.78
C THR A 356 32.77 -29.30 -9.70
#